data_AF-A0A4R1U2I6-F1
#
_entry.id   AF-A0A4R1U2I6-F1
#
_cell.length_a   1.000
_cell.length_b   1.000
_cell.length_c   1.000
_cell.angle_alpha   90.00
_cell.angle_beta   90.00
_cell.angle_gamma   90.00
#
_symmetry.space_group_name_H-M   'P 1'
#
loop_
_entity.id
_entity.type
_entity.pdbx_description
1 polymer ?
#
loop_
_entity_poly.entity_id
_entity_poly.type
_entity_poly.pdbx_seq_one_letter_code
_entity_poly.pdbx_strand_id
1 'polypeptide(L)'
;MQAFIAVDWGTTNRRAFRIEDGAVVATERDDRGAATVATDEYGAEVAGIRERLGDLPMLLAGMVGSNIGWRSVPYVAAPAGLADVAAALDRIDDRTAIVPGLSYRDGLHADVMRGEEVQLLGAVSAGLVPADALLCQPGTHCKWATVEGGRITQFTTAMTGELFALLRAHGILSRQLGHPVEPGEAFLEGVAEGSKRDLAASLFAIRARGVLGLADDAHAASFASGLLIGADTAARIEPGATVHILADAALGALYASAIDALGGASHHIDSQAAFVAGITRIQDLAA
;
A
#
# COMPACT_ATOMS: atom_id res chain seq x y z
N MET A 1 -22.97 -6.19 -16.40
CA MET A 1 -21.68 -6.77 -15.96
C MET A 1 -22.02 -7.98 -15.09
N GLN A 2 -21.27 -9.08 -15.09
CA GLN A 2 -21.67 -10.22 -14.24
C GLN A 2 -21.36 -9.89 -12.76
N ALA A 3 -22.31 -10.20 -11.87
CA ALA A 3 -22.08 -10.08 -10.43
C ALA A 3 -20.94 -11.01 -9.99
N PHE A 4 -20.06 -10.53 -9.11
CA PHE A 4 -18.94 -11.30 -8.59
C PHE A 4 -18.55 -10.87 -7.17
N ILE A 5 -17.69 -11.67 -6.53
CA ILE A 5 -17.10 -11.36 -5.24
C ILE A 5 -15.64 -10.96 -5.46
N ALA A 6 -15.24 -9.81 -4.95
CA ALA A 6 -13.84 -9.41 -4.85
C ALA A 6 -13.37 -9.58 -3.41
N VAL A 7 -12.21 -10.18 -3.20
CA VAL A 7 -11.60 -10.30 -1.87
C VAL A 7 -10.23 -9.65 -1.89
N ASP A 8 -10.05 -8.62 -1.08
CA ASP A 8 -8.74 -8.10 -0.71
C ASP A 8 -8.26 -8.85 0.54
N TRP A 9 -7.32 -9.76 0.33
CA TRP A 9 -6.83 -10.68 1.35
C TRP A 9 -5.40 -10.31 1.75
N GLY A 10 -5.28 -9.33 2.63
CA GLY A 10 -4.01 -8.87 3.18
C GLY A 10 -3.38 -9.87 4.15
N THR A 11 -2.19 -9.54 4.67
CA THR A 11 -1.44 -10.40 5.59
C THR A 11 -2.21 -10.70 6.88
N THR A 12 -2.85 -9.68 7.46
CA THR A 12 -3.51 -9.74 8.78
C THR A 12 -5.01 -9.42 8.75
N ASN A 13 -5.51 -8.91 7.64
CA ASN A 13 -6.90 -8.49 7.48
C ASN A 13 -7.44 -9.01 6.17
N ARG A 14 -8.76 -9.22 6.11
CA ARG A 14 -9.47 -9.55 4.87
C ARG A 14 -10.68 -8.66 4.71
N ARG A 15 -10.92 -8.23 3.48
CA ARG A 15 -12.13 -7.50 3.06
C ARG A 15 -12.75 -8.21 1.87
N ALA A 16 -14.04 -8.51 1.94
CA ALA A 16 -14.77 -9.12 0.83
C ALA A 16 -15.91 -8.20 0.39
N PHE A 17 -16.09 -8.08 -0.92
CA PHE A 17 -17.07 -7.20 -1.56
C PHE A 17 -17.93 -8.02 -2.51
N ARG A 18 -19.25 -7.90 -2.39
CA ARG A 18 -20.16 -8.31 -3.47
C ARG A 18 -20.32 -7.12 -4.41
N ILE A 19 -19.99 -7.32 -5.68
CA ILE A 19 -20.05 -6.29 -6.71
C ILE A 19 -21.12 -6.68 -7.74
N GLU A 20 -22.06 -5.77 -7.99
CA GLU A 20 -23.13 -5.91 -8.98
C GLU A 20 -23.17 -4.65 -9.84
N ASP A 21 -23.12 -4.83 -11.17
CA ASP A 21 -23.12 -3.71 -12.13
C ASP A 21 -22.10 -2.60 -11.81
N GLY A 22 -20.93 -3.00 -11.27
CA GLY A 22 -19.82 -2.11 -10.92
C GLY A 22 -19.96 -1.41 -9.56
N ALA A 23 -21.05 -1.65 -8.84
CA ALA A 23 -21.29 -1.10 -7.52
C ALA A 23 -21.08 -2.15 -6.42
N VAL A 24 -20.49 -1.73 -5.30
CA VAL A 24 -20.43 -2.54 -4.09
C VAL A 24 -21.81 -2.57 -3.45
N VAL A 25 -22.43 -3.74 -3.38
CA VAL A 25 -23.76 -3.94 -2.78
C VAL A 25 -23.70 -4.57 -1.38
N ALA A 26 -22.56 -5.20 -1.03
CA ALA A 26 -22.30 -5.69 0.32
C ALA A 26 -20.79 -5.74 0.59
N THR A 27 -20.40 -5.51 1.85
CA THR A 27 -19.01 -5.55 2.31
C THR A 27 -18.91 -6.32 3.63
N GLU A 28 -17.91 -7.18 3.74
CA GLU A 28 -17.50 -7.83 4.98
C GLU A 28 -16.02 -7.53 5.27
N ARG A 29 -15.67 -7.47 6.56
CA ARG A 29 -14.29 -7.30 7.02
C ARG A 29 -14.05 -8.14 8.27
N ASP A 30 -12.90 -8.81 8.32
CA ASP A 30 -12.44 -9.57 9.48
C ASP A 30 -10.90 -9.54 9.60
N ASP A 31 -10.38 -10.22 10.62
CA ASP A 31 -8.96 -10.38 10.94
C ASP A 31 -8.38 -11.73 10.43
N ARG A 32 -9.08 -12.42 9.52
CA ARG A 32 -8.61 -13.67 8.90
C ARG A 32 -7.68 -13.40 7.72
N GLY A 33 -6.60 -12.67 7.97
CA GLY A 33 -5.54 -12.42 6.97
C GLY A 33 -4.84 -13.69 6.51
N ALA A 34 -4.10 -13.60 5.39
CA ALA A 34 -3.47 -14.75 4.76
C ALA A 34 -2.50 -15.51 5.71
N ALA A 35 -1.83 -14.81 6.61
CA ALA A 35 -0.90 -15.42 7.57
C ALA A 35 -1.58 -16.19 8.70
N THR A 36 -2.90 -16.06 8.89
CA THR A 36 -3.66 -16.69 9.99
C THR A 36 -4.51 -17.89 9.54
N VAL A 37 -4.53 -18.19 8.25
CA VAL A 37 -5.33 -19.27 7.65
C VAL A 37 -4.40 -20.39 7.21
N ALA A 38 -4.68 -21.62 7.65
CA ALA A 38 -3.90 -22.78 7.20
C ALA A 38 -4.18 -23.07 5.71
N THR A 39 -3.19 -23.59 4.99
CA THR A 39 -3.28 -23.78 3.53
C THR A 39 -4.48 -24.65 3.10
N ASP A 40 -4.87 -25.63 3.92
CA ASP A 40 -6.00 -26.53 3.70
C ASP A 40 -7.37 -25.92 4.08
N GLU A 41 -7.39 -24.80 4.81
CA GLU A 41 -8.61 -24.09 5.22
C GLU A 41 -9.12 -23.08 4.20
N TYR A 42 -8.29 -22.63 3.25
CA TYR A 42 -8.67 -21.60 2.28
C TYR A 42 -9.91 -21.97 1.43
N GLY A 43 -10.06 -23.25 1.07
CA GLY A 43 -11.25 -23.70 0.33
C GLY A 43 -12.53 -23.53 1.15
N ALA A 44 -12.48 -23.81 2.45
CA ALA A 44 -13.61 -23.61 3.37
C ALA A 44 -13.89 -22.13 3.60
N GLU A 45 -12.86 -21.29 3.72
CA GLU A 45 -13.00 -19.85 3.82
C GLU A 45 -13.68 -19.24 2.59
N VAL A 46 -13.28 -19.64 1.38
CA VAL A 46 -13.94 -19.21 0.13
C VAL A 46 -15.39 -19.67 0.06
N ALA A 47 -15.67 -20.91 0.46
CA ALA A 47 -17.05 -21.41 0.53
C ALA A 47 -17.90 -20.60 1.50
N GLY A 48 -17.37 -20.30 2.70
CA GLY A 48 -18.07 -19.47 3.70
C GLY A 48 -18.33 -18.04 3.22
N ILE A 49 -17.40 -17.43 2.48
CA ILE A 49 -17.63 -16.11 1.86
C ILE A 49 -18.78 -16.20 0.84
N ARG A 50 -18.83 -17.24 0.00
CA ARG A 50 -19.94 -17.45 -0.95
C ARG A 50 -21.27 -17.69 -0.26
N GLU A 51 -21.30 -18.39 0.85
CA GLU A 51 -22.54 -18.59 1.63
C GLU A 51 -23.13 -17.25 2.11
N ARG A 52 -22.27 -16.31 2.53
CA ARG A 52 -22.72 -15.02 3.07
C ARG A 52 -22.96 -13.95 2.01
N LEU A 53 -22.11 -13.88 0.98
CA LEU A 53 -22.18 -12.85 -0.06
C LEU A 53 -22.88 -13.32 -1.35
N GLY A 54 -23.13 -14.62 -1.50
CA GLY A 54 -23.79 -15.23 -2.66
C GLY A 54 -22.88 -16.20 -3.42
N ASP A 55 -23.46 -17.24 -4.03
CA ASP A 55 -22.71 -18.23 -4.82
C ASP A 55 -22.32 -17.66 -6.20
N LEU A 56 -21.31 -16.78 -6.21
CA LEU A 56 -20.82 -16.02 -7.36
C LEU A 56 -19.35 -16.36 -7.69
N PRO A 57 -18.89 -16.05 -8.91
CA PRO A 57 -17.46 -16.02 -9.24
C PRO A 57 -16.68 -15.12 -8.27
N MET A 58 -15.41 -15.44 -8.02
CA MET A 58 -14.60 -14.78 -7.01
C MET A 58 -13.18 -14.48 -7.51
N LEU A 59 -12.75 -13.23 -7.34
CA LEU A 59 -11.36 -12.80 -7.51
C LEU A 59 -10.72 -12.50 -6.16
N LEU A 60 -9.54 -13.07 -5.94
CA LEU A 60 -8.77 -12.95 -4.70
C LEU A 60 -7.50 -12.14 -4.97
N ALA A 61 -7.35 -10.99 -4.35
CA ALA A 61 -6.18 -10.12 -4.47
C ALA A 61 -5.36 -10.09 -3.17
N GLY A 62 -4.09 -9.71 -3.27
CA GLY A 62 -3.21 -9.56 -2.12
C GLY A 62 -2.50 -10.85 -1.70
N MET A 63 -2.21 -10.95 -0.42
CA MET A 63 -1.28 -11.93 0.16
C MET A 63 -1.76 -13.38 0.10
N VAL A 64 -3.03 -13.64 -0.22
CA VAL A 64 -3.52 -14.98 -0.58
C VAL A 64 -2.74 -15.61 -1.75
N GLY A 65 -2.18 -14.79 -2.65
CA GLY A 65 -1.30 -15.24 -3.75
C GLY A 65 0.18 -15.34 -3.41
N SER A 66 0.58 -15.12 -2.15
CA SER A 66 1.99 -15.13 -1.73
C SER A 66 2.47 -16.53 -1.30
N ASN A 67 3.76 -16.64 -0.93
CA ASN A 67 4.32 -17.86 -0.36
C ASN A 67 3.87 -18.15 1.09
N ILE A 68 3.20 -17.19 1.75
CA ILE A 68 2.53 -17.38 3.04
C ILE A 68 1.00 -17.48 2.88
N GLY A 69 0.50 -17.47 1.65
CA GLY A 69 -0.92 -17.52 1.30
C GLY A 69 -1.40 -18.92 0.92
N TRP A 70 -2.47 -18.96 0.11
CA TRP A 70 -3.05 -20.20 -0.41
C TRP A 70 -2.16 -20.83 -1.48
N ARG A 71 -1.77 -20.04 -2.49
CA ARG A 71 -0.97 -20.49 -3.62
C ARG A 71 0.01 -19.40 -4.02
N SER A 72 1.27 -19.78 -4.25
CA SER A 72 2.28 -18.85 -4.73
C SER A 72 2.04 -18.53 -6.20
N VAL A 73 1.46 -17.36 -6.48
CA VAL A 73 1.15 -16.89 -7.83
C VAL A 73 2.34 -16.10 -8.38
N PRO A 74 2.86 -16.43 -9.58
CA PRO A 74 3.94 -15.69 -10.21
C PRO A 74 3.63 -14.19 -10.38
N TYR A 75 4.67 -13.35 -10.31
CA TYR A 75 4.55 -11.92 -10.56
C TYR A 75 4.52 -11.61 -12.06
N VAL A 76 3.76 -10.60 -12.45
CA VAL A 76 3.86 -9.97 -13.78
C VAL A 76 4.98 -8.94 -13.76
N ALA A 77 5.86 -8.95 -14.77
CA ALA A 77 6.95 -7.99 -14.85
C ALA A 77 6.45 -6.63 -15.38
N ALA A 78 6.82 -5.54 -14.70
CA ALA A 78 6.65 -4.19 -15.23
C ALA A 78 7.56 -3.96 -16.46
N PRO A 79 7.13 -3.19 -17.47
CA PRO A 79 5.88 -2.40 -17.52
C PRO A 79 4.59 -3.22 -17.68
N ALA A 80 3.60 -3.00 -16.81
CA ALA A 80 2.36 -3.78 -16.77
C ALA A 80 1.12 -2.92 -16.49
N GLY A 81 -0.01 -3.28 -17.11
CA GLY A 81 -1.33 -2.72 -16.84
C GLY A 81 -2.36 -3.82 -16.52
N LEU A 82 -3.63 -3.43 -16.34
CA LEU A 82 -4.71 -4.35 -15.94
C LEU A 82 -4.93 -5.50 -16.92
N ALA A 83 -4.67 -5.29 -18.22
CA ALA A 83 -4.75 -6.35 -19.23
C ALA A 83 -3.70 -7.45 -19.01
N ASP A 84 -2.47 -7.07 -18.65
CA ASP A 84 -1.40 -8.03 -18.36
C ASP A 84 -1.71 -8.80 -17.07
N VAL A 85 -2.25 -8.11 -16.06
CA VAL A 85 -2.69 -8.72 -14.79
C VAL A 85 -3.84 -9.71 -15.02
N ALA A 86 -4.86 -9.32 -15.79
CA ALA A 86 -6.01 -10.18 -16.10
C ALA A 86 -5.62 -11.42 -16.91
N ALA A 87 -4.70 -11.28 -17.86
CA ALA A 87 -4.19 -12.40 -18.65
C ALA A 87 -3.39 -13.42 -17.82
N ALA A 88 -2.87 -13.00 -16.65
CA ALA A 88 -2.03 -13.80 -15.76
C ALA A 88 -2.76 -14.26 -14.48
N LEU A 89 -4.09 -14.20 -14.44
CA LEU A 89 -4.89 -14.74 -13.33
C LEU A 89 -4.58 -16.22 -13.09
N ASP A 90 -4.27 -16.56 -11.83
CA ASP A 90 -4.10 -17.95 -11.43
C ASP A 90 -5.45 -18.56 -11.07
N ARG A 91 -5.99 -19.40 -11.95
CA ARG A 91 -7.29 -20.06 -11.73
C ARG A 91 -7.13 -21.20 -10.73
N ILE A 92 -7.86 -21.11 -9.62
CA ILE A 92 -8.01 -22.20 -8.65
C ILE A 92 -9.02 -23.21 -9.19
N ASP A 93 -10.14 -22.72 -9.70
CA ASP A 93 -11.23 -23.47 -10.32
C ASP A 93 -11.98 -22.58 -11.35
N ASP A 94 -13.09 -23.07 -11.93
CA ASP A 94 -13.86 -22.36 -12.95
C ASP A 94 -14.45 -21.01 -12.48
N ARG A 95 -14.59 -20.82 -11.17
CA ARG A 95 -15.26 -19.67 -10.54
C ARG A 95 -14.36 -18.91 -9.57
N THR A 96 -13.09 -19.32 -9.38
CA THR A 96 -12.18 -18.72 -8.39
C THR A 96 -10.81 -18.49 -9.01
N ALA A 97 -10.30 -17.26 -8.94
CA ALA A 97 -8.94 -16.95 -9.37
C ALA A 97 -8.22 -16.00 -8.42
N ILE A 98 -6.90 -16.09 -8.38
CA ILE A 98 -6.02 -15.21 -7.63
C ILE A 98 -5.36 -14.22 -8.58
N VAL A 99 -5.36 -12.95 -8.20
CA VAL A 99 -4.71 -11.84 -8.90
C VAL A 99 -3.19 -11.90 -8.67
N PRO A 100 -2.36 -11.90 -9.73
CA PRO A 100 -0.91 -11.85 -9.58
C PRO A 100 -0.44 -10.46 -9.11
N GLY A 101 0.63 -10.42 -8.33
CA GLY A 101 1.34 -9.17 -8.02
C GLY A 101 2.21 -8.70 -9.18
N LEU A 102 2.86 -7.54 -9.01
CA LEU A 102 3.87 -7.02 -9.96
C LEU A 102 5.29 -7.16 -9.44
N SER A 103 6.24 -7.27 -10.36
CA SER A 103 7.68 -7.21 -10.10
C SER A 103 8.36 -6.17 -11.00
N TYR A 104 9.42 -5.54 -10.49
CA TYR A 104 10.25 -4.61 -11.23
C TYR A 104 11.73 -4.91 -10.98
N ARG A 105 12.56 -4.74 -12.00
CA ARG A 105 14.01 -4.95 -11.92
C ARG A 105 14.74 -3.94 -12.79
N ASP A 106 15.77 -3.31 -12.22
CA ASP A 106 16.68 -2.41 -12.93
C ASP A 106 18.08 -2.48 -12.31
N GLY A 107 19.02 -3.12 -13.00
CA GLY A 107 20.35 -3.41 -12.47
C GLY A 107 20.30 -4.23 -11.17
N LEU A 108 20.81 -3.65 -10.07
CA LEU A 108 20.76 -4.26 -8.73
C LEU A 108 19.42 -4.04 -8.01
N HIS A 109 18.59 -3.11 -8.48
CA HIS A 109 17.28 -2.86 -7.90
C HIS A 109 16.31 -3.96 -8.31
N ALA A 110 15.62 -4.53 -7.34
CA ALA A 110 14.56 -5.51 -7.53
C ALA A 110 13.43 -5.22 -6.54
N ASP A 111 12.20 -5.24 -7.03
CA ASP A 111 11.05 -4.84 -6.25
C ASP A 111 9.82 -5.69 -6.58
N VAL A 112 8.91 -5.78 -5.61
CA VAL A 112 7.65 -6.52 -5.71
C VAL A 112 6.51 -5.81 -4.97
N MET A 113 5.30 -5.96 -5.50
CA MET A 113 4.06 -5.59 -4.84
C MET A 113 3.00 -6.68 -5.07
N ARG A 114 2.03 -6.80 -4.16
CA ARG A 114 0.96 -7.78 -4.24
C ARG A 114 -0.27 -7.28 -3.48
N GLY A 115 -1.29 -6.91 -4.24
CA GLY A 115 -2.49 -6.23 -3.77
C GLY A 115 -2.49 -4.76 -4.21
N GLU A 116 -1.36 -4.07 -4.05
CA GLU A 116 -1.25 -2.64 -4.41
C GLU A 116 -1.45 -2.41 -5.91
N GLU A 117 -1.06 -3.35 -6.76
CA GLU A 117 -1.23 -3.24 -8.22
C GLU A 117 -2.70 -3.04 -8.62
N VAL A 118 -3.62 -3.69 -7.90
CA VAL A 118 -5.07 -3.58 -8.17
C VAL A 118 -5.54 -2.15 -7.90
N GLN A 119 -5.06 -1.55 -6.81
CA GLN A 119 -5.45 -0.20 -6.41
C GLN A 119 -4.80 0.85 -7.32
N LEU A 120 -3.49 0.77 -7.53
CA LEU A 120 -2.74 1.74 -8.33
C LEU A 120 -3.25 1.77 -9.78
N LEU A 121 -3.38 0.62 -10.42
CA LEU A 121 -3.89 0.54 -11.79
C LEU A 121 -5.40 0.83 -11.85
N GLY A 122 -6.16 0.47 -10.81
CA GLY A 122 -7.58 0.77 -10.70
C GLY A 122 -7.87 2.27 -10.61
N ALA A 123 -7.08 3.01 -9.85
CA ALA A 123 -7.18 4.47 -9.75
C ALA A 123 -7.00 5.14 -11.12
N VAL A 124 -6.03 4.67 -11.90
CA VAL A 124 -5.77 5.16 -13.26
C VAL A 124 -6.92 4.77 -14.20
N SER A 125 -7.36 3.51 -14.17
CA SER A 125 -8.46 3.03 -15.01
C SER A 125 -9.79 3.73 -14.75
N ALA A 126 -10.04 4.21 -13.53
CA ALA A 126 -11.24 4.95 -13.16
C ALA A 126 -11.14 6.46 -13.45
N GLY A 127 -9.99 6.95 -13.95
CA GLY A 127 -9.75 8.38 -14.15
C GLY A 127 -9.62 9.17 -12.84
N LEU A 128 -9.38 8.50 -11.71
CA LEU A 128 -9.06 9.15 -10.43
C LEU A 128 -7.63 9.72 -10.44
N VAL A 129 -6.77 9.13 -11.27
CA VAL A 129 -5.37 9.53 -11.48
C VAL A 129 -5.11 9.61 -13.00
N PRO A 130 -4.30 10.58 -13.48
CA PRO A 130 -3.92 10.65 -14.88
C PRO A 130 -3.21 9.38 -15.37
N ALA A 131 -3.23 9.16 -16.70
CA ALA A 131 -2.52 8.04 -17.32
C ALA A 131 -0.99 8.15 -17.23
N ASP A 132 -0.47 9.36 -17.00
CA ASP A 132 0.93 9.64 -16.70
C ASP A 132 1.00 10.29 -15.31
N ALA A 133 1.49 9.56 -14.31
CA ALA A 133 1.41 10.01 -12.92
C ALA A 133 2.47 9.36 -12.01
N LEU A 134 2.80 10.06 -10.92
CA LEU A 134 3.49 9.49 -9.77
C LEU A 134 2.45 9.19 -8.68
N LEU A 135 2.40 7.93 -8.27
CA LEU A 135 1.52 7.45 -7.19
C LEU A 135 2.36 7.07 -5.98
N CYS A 136 1.80 7.35 -4.81
CA CYS A 136 2.35 6.97 -3.51
C CYS A 136 1.27 6.19 -2.75
N GLN A 137 1.59 4.99 -2.30
CA GLN A 137 0.72 4.18 -1.46
C GLN A 137 1.43 3.91 -0.12
N PRO A 138 1.26 4.82 0.86
CA PRO A 138 1.78 4.66 2.20
C PRO A 138 1.29 3.39 2.92
N GLY A 139 2.13 2.84 3.78
CA GLY A 139 1.79 1.72 4.64
C GLY A 139 3.00 1.22 5.44
N THR A 140 2.95 -0.02 5.92
CA THR A 140 4.12 -0.74 6.46
C THR A 140 5.27 -0.71 5.46
N HIS A 141 4.93 -0.95 4.19
CA HIS A 141 5.80 -0.82 3.04
C HIS A 141 5.20 0.22 2.09
N CYS A 142 5.76 1.41 2.06
CA CYS A 142 5.33 2.47 1.16
C CYS A 142 5.69 2.12 -0.28
N LYS A 143 4.73 2.17 -1.20
CA LYS A 143 4.97 1.97 -2.63
C LYS A 143 4.98 3.32 -3.34
N TRP A 144 6.03 3.58 -4.12
CA TRP A 144 6.08 4.67 -5.07
C TRP A 144 6.04 4.06 -6.47
N ALA A 145 5.06 4.42 -7.28
CA ALA A 145 4.87 3.87 -8.63
C ALA A 145 4.78 4.98 -9.68
N THR A 146 5.57 4.84 -10.73
CA THR A 146 5.47 5.67 -11.93
C THR A 146 4.56 4.96 -12.91
N VAL A 147 3.54 5.66 -13.39
CA VAL A 147 2.62 5.21 -14.42
C VAL A 147 2.86 6.05 -15.66
N GLU A 148 2.99 5.38 -16.80
CA GLU A 148 3.06 6.00 -18.13
C GLU A 148 2.09 5.28 -19.07
N GLY A 149 1.25 6.03 -19.78
CA GLY A 149 0.25 5.48 -20.69
C GLY A 149 -0.71 4.50 -20.01
N GLY A 150 -1.00 4.69 -18.71
CA GLY A 150 -1.87 3.82 -17.93
C GLY A 150 -1.25 2.49 -17.48
N ARG A 151 0.07 2.33 -17.59
CA ARG A 151 0.81 1.15 -17.15
C ARG A 151 1.81 1.54 -16.07
N ILE A 152 1.97 0.71 -15.03
CA ILE A 152 3.07 0.89 -14.08
C ILE A 152 4.36 0.51 -14.81
N THR A 153 5.26 1.46 -14.99
CA THR A 153 6.55 1.27 -15.68
C THR A 153 7.68 1.01 -14.70
N GLN A 154 7.63 1.65 -13.53
CA GLN A 154 8.64 1.55 -12.48
C GLN A 154 7.97 1.65 -11.13
N PHE A 155 8.53 0.98 -10.13
CA PHE A 155 8.14 1.22 -8.75
C PHE A 155 9.27 0.95 -7.77
N THR A 156 9.15 1.54 -6.59
CA THR A 156 10.03 1.29 -5.46
C THR A 156 9.25 1.15 -4.16
N THR A 157 9.66 0.19 -3.35
CA THR A 157 9.17 -0.04 -2.01
C THR A 157 10.13 0.57 -0.98
N ALA A 158 9.60 1.39 -0.08
CA ALA A 158 10.31 1.86 1.10
C ALA A 158 9.71 1.22 2.36
N MET A 159 10.55 0.69 3.25
CA MET A 159 10.12 0.08 4.52
C MET A 159 9.82 1.13 5.61
N THR A 160 9.31 2.30 5.22
CA THR A 160 9.16 3.49 6.07
C THR A 160 8.33 3.19 7.33
N GLY A 161 7.16 2.56 7.16
CA GLY A 161 6.29 2.19 8.28
C GLY A 161 6.85 1.06 9.14
N GLU A 162 7.48 0.04 8.53
CA GLU A 162 8.12 -1.05 9.27
C GLU A 162 9.30 -0.55 10.13
N LEU A 163 10.16 0.29 9.57
CA LEU A 163 11.27 0.89 10.31
C LEU A 163 10.77 1.72 11.48
N PHE A 164 9.72 2.53 11.29
CA PHE A 164 9.10 3.28 12.38
C PHE A 164 8.58 2.34 13.48
N ALA A 165 7.87 1.27 13.11
CA ALA A 165 7.34 0.30 14.07
C ALA A 165 8.47 -0.41 14.84
N LEU A 166 9.56 -0.80 14.18
CA LEU A 166 10.73 -1.41 14.80
C LEU A 166 11.41 -0.46 15.79
N LEU A 167 11.61 0.81 15.43
CA LEU A 167 12.22 1.81 16.31
C LEU A 167 11.32 2.15 17.51
N ARG A 168 10.01 2.11 17.31
CA ARG A 168 9.01 2.38 18.34
C ARG A 168 8.91 1.23 19.35
N ALA A 169 8.91 0.00 18.88
CA ALA A 169 8.76 -1.18 19.72
C ALA A 169 10.08 -1.68 20.32
N HIS A 170 11.19 -1.45 19.62
CA HIS A 170 12.49 -2.05 19.93
C HIS A 170 13.63 -1.02 19.94
N GLY A 171 14.75 -1.39 20.56
CA GLY A 171 15.95 -0.56 20.59
C GLY A 171 15.87 0.63 21.54
N ILE A 172 16.84 1.54 21.39
CA ILE A 172 17.10 2.63 22.34
C ILE A 172 16.07 3.77 22.29
N LEU A 173 15.38 3.93 21.15
CA LEU A 173 14.39 5.00 20.92
C LEU A 173 12.99 4.64 21.43
N SER A 174 12.73 3.37 21.76
CA SER A 174 11.40 2.91 22.18
C SER A 174 10.81 3.70 23.36
N ARG A 175 11.67 4.25 24.24
CA ARG A 175 11.24 5.11 25.37
C ARG A 175 10.74 6.49 24.93
N GLN A 176 11.29 7.03 23.85
CA GLN A 176 10.91 8.34 23.31
C GLN A 176 9.67 8.27 22.41
N LEU A 177 9.47 7.15 21.71
CA LEU A 177 8.47 7.05 20.63
C LEU A 177 7.10 6.55 21.12
N GLY A 178 6.81 6.64 22.42
CA GLY A 178 5.55 6.15 23.00
C GLY A 178 4.32 6.97 22.59
N HIS A 179 4.49 8.26 22.33
CA HIS A 179 3.39 9.19 22.04
C HIS A 179 2.73 8.97 20.67
N PRO A 180 1.49 9.45 20.47
CA PRO A 180 0.86 9.50 19.15
C PRO A 180 1.68 10.30 18.15
N VAL A 181 1.53 9.97 16.87
CA VAL A 181 2.11 10.73 15.75
C VAL A 181 1.03 11.66 15.23
N GLU A 182 1.38 12.93 15.08
CA GLU A 182 0.47 13.96 14.56
C GLU A 182 1.19 14.81 13.51
N PRO A 183 0.50 15.23 12.43
CA PRO A 183 1.02 16.25 11.53
C PRO A 183 1.11 17.57 12.30
N GLY A 184 2.30 18.16 12.37
CA GLY A 184 2.55 19.37 13.15
C GLY A 184 4.00 19.82 13.05
N GLU A 185 4.38 20.83 13.84
CA GLU A 185 5.71 21.45 13.79
C GLU A 185 6.83 20.41 13.96
N ALA A 186 6.78 19.57 14.99
CA ALA A 186 7.80 18.54 15.21
C ALA A 186 7.88 17.52 14.07
N PHE A 187 6.75 17.16 13.46
CA PHE A 187 6.75 16.30 12.28
C PHE A 187 7.44 16.98 11.10
N LEU A 188 7.13 18.26 10.83
CA LEU A 188 7.74 19.02 9.73
C LEU A 188 9.23 19.30 9.95
N GLU A 189 9.66 19.54 11.19
CA GLU A 189 11.08 19.58 11.55
C GLU A 189 11.77 18.24 11.24
N GLY A 190 11.11 17.13 11.57
CA GLY A 190 11.54 15.79 11.20
C GLY A 190 11.67 15.64 9.69
N VAL A 191 10.66 16.06 8.92
CA VAL A 191 10.68 16.02 7.44
C VAL A 191 11.87 16.77 6.88
N ALA A 192 12.09 18.00 7.34
CA ALA A 192 13.20 18.84 6.91
C ALA A 192 14.56 18.19 7.25
N GLU A 193 14.70 17.60 8.44
CA GLU A 193 15.91 16.88 8.83
C GLU A 193 16.13 15.61 7.99
N GLY A 194 15.10 14.79 7.80
CA GLY A 194 15.15 13.57 7.00
C GLY A 194 15.54 13.82 5.54
N SER A 195 15.14 14.96 4.98
CA SER A 195 15.51 15.37 3.63
C SER A 195 17.02 15.58 3.41
N LYS A 196 17.81 15.72 4.50
CA LYS A 196 19.28 15.86 4.44
C LYS A 196 20.01 14.54 4.18
N ARG A 197 19.31 13.40 4.23
CA ARG A 197 19.80 12.06 3.86
C ARG A 197 20.87 11.44 4.77
N ASP A 198 20.95 11.85 6.06
CA ASP A 198 21.75 11.16 7.09
C ASP A 198 20.86 10.50 8.15
N LEU A 199 20.07 9.52 7.71
CA LEU A 199 19.00 8.92 8.51
C LEU A 199 19.49 8.33 9.84
N ALA A 200 20.63 7.65 9.84
CA ALA A 200 21.14 6.97 11.02
C ALA A 200 21.58 7.96 12.11
N ALA A 201 22.27 9.03 11.73
CA ALA A 201 22.68 10.07 12.68
C ALA A 201 21.46 10.84 13.21
N SER A 202 20.54 11.24 12.33
CA SER A 202 19.36 12.01 12.73
C SER A 202 18.41 11.19 13.62
N LEU A 203 18.30 9.87 13.42
CA LEU A 203 17.57 8.98 14.34
C LEU A 203 18.21 8.94 15.74
N PHE A 204 19.54 8.82 15.83
CA PHE A 204 20.21 8.83 17.13
C PHE A 204 20.11 10.19 17.82
N ALA A 205 20.05 11.29 17.06
CA ALA A 205 19.90 12.63 17.59
C ALA A 205 18.63 12.80 18.44
N ILE A 206 17.56 12.03 18.18
CA ILE A 206 16.35 12.00 19.02
C ILE A 206 16.72 11.63 20.47
N ARG A 207 17.49 10.55 20.65
CA ARG A 207 17.97 10.12 21.97
C ARG A 207 18.91 11.15 22.59
N ALA A 208 19.86 11.65 21.80
CA ALA A 208 20.87 12.59 22.29
C ALA A 208 20.23 13.89 22.80
N ARG A 209 19.26 14.43 22.05
CA ARG A 209 18.51 15.63 22.45
C ARG A 209 17.74 15.42 23.76
N GLY A 210 17.10 14.26 23.93
CA GLY A 210 16.44 13.92 25.20
C GLY A 210 17.41 13.81 26.39
N VAL A 211 18.59 13.20 26.21
CA VAL A 211 19.62 13.10 27.27
C VAL A 211 20.17 14.48 27.66
N LEU A 212 20.33 15.36 26.68
CA LEU A 212 20.88 16.70 26.88
C LEU A 212 19.82 17.74 27.32
N GLY A 213 18.55 17.34 27.45
CA GLY A 213 17.47 18.27 27.82
C GLY A 213 17.13 19.28 26.73
N LEU A 214 17.40 18.96 25.47
CA LEU A 214 17.18 19.84 24.31
C LEU A 214 15.83 19.60 23.61
N ALA A 215 15.10 18.57 24.00
CA ALA A 215 13.78 18.23 23.47
C ALA A 215 12.96 17.46 24.51
N ASP A 216 11.64 17.62 24.44
CA ASP A 216 10.67 16.81 25.19
C ASP A 216 10.28 15.56 24.39
N ASP A 217 10.06 14.46 25.10
CA ASP A 217 9.67 13.17 24.53
C ASP A 217 8.25 13.22 23.94
N ALA A 218 7.41 14.18 24.37
CA ALA A 218 6.03 14.36 23.89
C ALA A 218 5.91 14.48 22.36
N HIS A 219 6.96 14.99 21.69
CA HIS A 219 6.97 15.23 20.25
C HIS A 219 7.92 14.31 19.47
N ALA A 220 8.67 13.45 20.16
CA ALA A 220 9.70 12.63 19.55
C ALA A 220 9.13 11.62 18.54
N ALA A 221 7.93 11.08 18.78
CA ALA A 221 7.24 10.19 17.86
C ALA A 221 6.91 10.88 16.52
N SER A 222 6.33 12.09 16.58
CA SER A 222 6.03 12.88 15.38
C SER A 222 7.30 13.26 14.62
N PHE A 223 8.36 13.69 15.31
CA PHE A 223 9.64 13.98 14.69
C PHE A 223 10.26 12.76 14.01
N ALA A 224 10.28 11.61 14.68
CA ALA A 224 10.81 10.36 14.11
C ALA A 224 10.04 9.90 12.87
N SER A 225 8.70 10.03 12.91
CA SER A 225 7.84 9.73 11.76
C SER A 225 8.14 10.68 10.60
N GLY A 226 8.22 11.98 10.88
CA GLY A 226 8.58 13.01 9.90
C GLY A 226 9.94 12.77 9.27
N LEU A 227 10.93 12.36 10.07
CA LEU A 227 12.27 12.05 9.60
C LEU A 227 12.29 10.87 8.62
N LEU A 228 11.58 9.79 8.91
CA LEU A 228 11.48 8.63 8.01
C LEU A 228 10.70 8.96 6.75
N ILE A 229 9.53 9.61 6.88
CA ILE A 229 8.68 9.99 5.74
C ILE A 229 9.36 11.06 4.88
N GLY A 230 10.07 12.01 5.49
CA GLY A 230 10.83 13.04 4.79
C GLY A 230 12.00 12.48 3.99
N ALA A 231 12.73 11.51 4.56
CA ALA A 231 13.79 10.81 3.83
C ALA A 231 13.25 9.99 2.65
N ASP A 232 12.14 9.28 2.84
CA ASP A 232 11.45 8.53 1.79
C ASP A 232 10.97 9.47 0.67
N THR A 233 10.24 10.53 1.02
CA THR A 233 9.69 11.50 0.07
C THR A 233 10.79 12.23 -0.70
N ALA A 234 11.84 12.72 -0.02
CA ALA A 234 12.96 13.42 -0.65
C ALA A 234 13.81 12.53 -1.57
N ALA A 235 13.65 11.20 -1.52
CA ALA A 235 14.29 10.26 -2.44
C ALA A 235 13.43 9.95 -3.68
N ARG A 236 12.20 10.48 -3.75
CA ARG A 236 11.19 10.10 -4.76
C ARG A 236 10.58 11.28 -5.51
N ILE A 237 10.66 12.47 -4.94
CA ILE A 237 10.13 13.68 -5.57
C ILE A 237 11.20 14.76 -5.72
N GLU A 238 11.04 15.57 -6.75
CA GLU A 238 11.69 16.85 -6.92
C GLU A 238 10.66 17.97 -6.64
N PRO A 239 11.10 19.20 -6.29
CA PRO A 239 10.20 20.34 -6.16
C PRO A 239 9.35 20.52 -7.43
N GLY A 240 8.04 20.70 -7.25
CA GLY A 240 7.05 20.80 -8.32
C GLY A 240 6.43 19.47 -8.76
N ALA A 241 6.86 18.32 -8.21
CA ALA A 241 6.22 17.04 -8.49
C ALA A 241 4.76 16.99 -8.00
N THR A 242 3.89 16.34 -8.77
CA THR A 242 2.50 16.04 -8.38
C THR A 242 2.37 14.57 -8.00
N VAL A 243 1.91 14.28 -6.78
CA VAL A 243 1.83 12.94 -6.21
C VAL A 243 0.39 12.59 -5.86
N HIS A 244 -0.05 11.39 -6.26
CA HIS A 244 -1.38 10.87 -5.94
C HIS A 244 -1.27 9.82 -4.83
N ILE A 245 -1.84 10.11 -3.67
CA ILE A 245 -1.67 9.34 -2.43
C ILE A 245 -2.87 8.41 -2.22
N LEU A 246 -2.62 7.10 -2.17
CA LEU A 246 -3.60 6.08 -1.83
C LEU A 246 -3.34 5.59 -0.40
N ALA A 247 -4.05 6.14 0.58
CA ALA A 247 -3.92 5.74 1.99
C ALA A 247 -5.18 6.03 2.79
N ASP A 248 -5.25 5.53 4.03
CA ASP A 248 -6.21 6.07 4.99
C ASP A 248 -5.93 7.56 5.28
N ALA A 249 -6.92 8.24 5.85
CA ALA A 249 -6.86 9.69 6.05
C ALA A 249 -5.71 10.13 6.97
N ALA A 250 -5.36 9.35 7.99
CA ALA A 250 -4.34 9.74 8.96
C ALA A 250 -2.94 9.61 8.35
N LEU A 251 -2.62 8.46 7.75
CA LEU A 251 -1.32 8.26 7.11
C LEU A 251 -1.17 9.08 5.83
N GLY A 252 -2.26 9.24 5.07
CA GLY A 252 -2.32 10.10 3.90
C GLY A 252 -2.02 11.56 4.24
N ALA A 253 -2.53 12.09 5.35
CA ALA A 253 -2.26 13.45 5.81
C ALA A 253 -0.78 13.67 6.18
N LEU A 254 -0.10 12.67 6.74
CA LEU A 254 1.33 12.75 7.04
C LEU A 254 2.18 12.83 5.76
N TYR A 255 1.92 11.96 4.78
CA TYR A 255 2.62 12.00 3.49
C TYR A 255 2.30 13.27 2.71
N ALA A 256 1.04 13.72 2.69
CA ALA A 256 0.65 14.99 2.06
C ALA A 256 1.45 16.16 2.67
N SER A 257 1.49 16.24 4.00
CA SER A 257 2.26 17.28 4.71
C SER A 257 3.75 17.25 4.37
N ALA A 258 4.34 16.05 4.25
CA ALA A 258 5.75 15.91 3.88
C ALA A 258 6.03 16.28 2.42
N ILE A 259 5.16 15.86 1.49
CA ILE A 259 5.25 16.20 0.06
C ILE A 259 5.15 17.72 -0.13
N ASP A 260 4.15 18.34 0.49
CA ASP A 260 3.92 19.78 0.38
C ASP A 260 5.10 20.57 1.00
N ALA A 261 5.64 20.13 2.15
CA ALA A 261 6.79 20.74 2.80
C ALA A 261 8.09 20.65 1.98
N LEU A 262 8.21 19.62 1.14
CA LEU A 262 9.33 19.41 0.23
C LEU A 262 9.09 20.02 -1.17
N GLY A 263 8.02 20.82 -1.31
CA GLY A 263 7.73 21.59 -2.51
C GLY A 263 6.98 20.81 -3.61
N GLY A 264 6.43 19.64 -3.30
CA GLY A 264 5.51 18.92 -4.17
C GLY A 264 4.05 19.39 -4.00
N ALA A 265 3.16 18.76 -4.76
CA ALA A 265 1.72 18.87 -4.60
C ALA A 265 1.13 17.47 -4.41
N SER A 266 0.20 17.33 -3.46
CA SER A 266 -0.41 16.05 -3.11
C SER A 266 -1.92 16.01 -3.42
N HIS A 267 -2.38 14.86 -3.92
CA HIS A 267 -3.79 14.57 -4.16
C HIS A 267 -4.18 13.25 -3.48
N HIS A 268 -5.13 13.29 -2.56
CA HIS A 268 -5.61 12.08 -1.90
C HIS A 268 -6.59 11.32 -2.80
N ILE A 269 -6.40 10.01 -2.90
CA ILE A 269 -7.19 9.10 -3.71
C ILE A 269 -7.81 8.04 -2.79
N ASP A 270 -9.11 7.81 -2.95
CA ASP A 270 -9.82 6.76 -2.20
C ASP A 270 -9.32 5.37 -2.61
N SER A 271 -8.56 4.73 -1.72
CA SER A 271 -7.99 3.40 -1.93
C SER A 271 -9.03 2.30 -2.10
N GLN A 272 -10.23 2.44 -1.52
CA GLN A 272 -11.32 1.47 -1.70
C GLN A 272 -11.96 1.64 -3.08
N ALA A 273 -12.25 2.88 -3.47
CA ALA A 273 -12.76 3.15 -4.82
C ALA A 273 -11.78 2.66 -5.90
N ALA A 274 -10.49 2.92 -5.69
CA ALA A 274 -9.40 2.44 -6.56
C ALA A 274 -9.34 0.90 -6.63
N PHE A 275 -9.43 0.21 -5.48
CA PHE A 275 -9.48 -1.25 -5.43
C PHE A 275 -10.68 -1.80 -6.24
N VAL A 276 -11.88 -1.29 -5.97
CA VAL A 276 -13.12 -1.73 -6.62
C VAL A 276 -13.05 -1.51 -8.13
N ALA A 277 -12.54 -0.37 -8.57
CA ALA A 277 -12.35 -0.09 -10.00
C ALA A 277 -11.36 -1.07 -10.65
N GLY A 278 -10.20 -1.30 -10.02
CA GLY A 278 -9.18 -2.20 -10.53
C GLY A 278 -9.67 -3.64 -10.64
N ILE A 279 -10.25 -4.17 -9.56
CA ILE A 279 -10.71 -5.57 -9.53
C ILE A 279 -11.89 -5.81 -10.47
N THR A 280 -12.79 -4.81 -10.60
CA THR A 280 -13.89 -4.85 -11.58
C THR A 280 -13.35 -4.89 -13.00
N ARG A 281 -12.37 -4.03 -13.32
CA ARG A 281 -11.79 -4.01 -14.65
C ARG A 281 -11.02 -5.28 -14.98
N ILE A 282 -10.35 -5.90 -14.00
CA ILE A 282 -9.72 -7.22 -14.17
C ILE A 282 -10.78 -8.28 -14.48
N GLN A 283 -11.90 -8.30 -13.75
CA GLN A 283 -13.00 -9.22 -14.00
C GLN A 283 -13.55 -9.07 -15.42
N ASP A 284 -13.75 -7.83 -15.90
CA ASP A 284 -14.25 -7.56 -17.25
C ASP A 284 -13.27 -7.99 -18.36
N LEU A 285 -11.97 -7.93 -18.11
CA LEU A 285 -10.93 -8.35 -19.05
C LEU A 285 -10.73 -9.87 -19.07
N ALA A 286 -11.13 -10.56 -18.01
CA ALA A 286 -10.99 -12.00 -17.84
C ALA A 286 -12.23 -12.82 -18.24
N ALA A 287 -13.36 -12.13 -18.46
CA ALA A 287 -14.63 -12.69 -18.93
C ALA A 287 -14.65 -12.89 -20.45
#